data_AF-A0A9D5S4I4-F1
#
_entry.id   AF-A0A9D5S4I4-F1
#
_cell.length_a   1.000
_cell.length_b   1.000
_cell.length_c   1.000
_cell.angle_alpha   90.00
_cell.angle_beta   90.00
_cell.angle_gamma   90.00
#
_symmetry.space_group_name_H-M   'P 1'
#
loop_
_entity.id
_entity.type
_entity.pdbx_description
1 polymer ?
#
loop_
_entity_poly.entity_id
_entity_poly.type
_entity_poly.pdbx_seq_one_letter_code
_entity_poly.pdbx_strand_id
1 'polypeptide(L)' 'MAKKKRISVPVDPEYLKKQKEALVRRHRQVIYLNDSEMAAIRQYCEKFRVGTKAVLFREAIMEKVLKELDDNHPTLF' A
#
# COMPACT_ATOMS: atom_id res chain seq x y z
N MET A 1 7.90 -14.12 -36.91
CA MET A 1 7.81 -14.00 -35.44
C MET A 1 6.37 -14.30 -35.01
N ALA A 2 6.07 -15.54 -34.59
CA ALA A 2 4.72 -15.96 -34.21
C ALA A 2 4.33 -15.39 -32.83
N LYS A 3 3.21 -14.67 -32.75
CA LYS A 3 2.68 -14.13 -31.48
C LYS A 3 2.16 -15.30 -30.62
N LYS A 4 2.89 -15.65 -29.56
CA LYS A 4 2.44 -16.64 -28.56
C LYS A 4 1.19 -16.11 -27.85
N LYS A 5 0.02 -16.67 -28.16
CA LYS A 5 -1.26 -16.35 -27.53
C LYS A 5 -1.16 -16.74 -26.05
N ARG A 6 -1.12 -15.75 -25.15
CA ARG A 6 -1.16 -16.01 -23.69
C ARG A 6 -2.51 -16.66 -23.39
N ILE A 7 -2.48 -17.91 -22.94
CA ILE A 7 -3.67 -18.63 -22.47
C ILE A 7 -4.02 -18.00 -21.12
N SER A 8 -5.04 -17.15 -21.09
CA SER A 8 -5.64 -16.69 -19.83
C SER A 8 -6.42 -17.86 -19.26
N VAL A 9 -5.86 -18.54 -18.28
CA VAL A 9 -6.61 -19.56 -17.52
C VAL A 9 -7.81 -18.84 -16.88
N PRO A 10 -9.05 -19.35 -17.05
CA PRO A 10 -10.20 -18.73 -16.42
C PRO A 10 -10.06 -18.90 -14.90
N VAL A 11 -9.78 -17.80 -14.20
CA VAL A 11 -9.73 -17.77 -12.74
C VAL A 11 -11.16 -17.82 -12.23
N ASP A 12 -11.40 -18.64 -11.21
CA ASP A 12 -12.70 -18.76 -10.56
C ASP A 12 -13.19 -17.37 -10.07
N PRO A 13 -14.39 -16.92 -10.47
CA PRO A 13 -14.94 -15.64 -10.02
C PRO A 13 -15.08 -15.53 -8.50
N GLU A 14 -15.30 -16.65 -7.79
CA GLU A 14 -15.41 -16.64 -6.32
C GLU A 14 -14.06 -16.33 -5.65
N TYR A 15 -12.98 -16.91 -6.19
CA TYR A 15 -11.62 -16.64 -5.74
C TYR A 15 -11.24 -15.15 -5.89
N LEU A 16 -11.61 -14.55 -7.02
CA LEU A 16 -11.37 -13.12 -7.27
C LEU A 16 -12.15 -12.23 -6.29
N LYS A 17 -13.38 -12.63 -5.95
CA LYS A 17 -14.20 -11.90 -4.97
C LYS A 17 -13.55 -11.96 -3.59
N LYS A 18 -13.11 -13.13 -3.14
CA LYS A 18 -12.44 -13.34 -1.85
C LYS A 18 -11.13 -12.54 -1.75
N GLN A 19 -10.32 -12.51 -2.81
CA GLN A 19 -9.11 -11.68 -2.84
C GLN A 19 -9.42 -10.19 -2.69
N LYS A 20 -10.42 -9.68 -3.43
CA LYS A 20 -10.84 -8.28 -3.32
C LYS A 20 -11.35 -7.94 -1.92
N GLU A 21 -12.10 -8.85 -1.30
CA GLU A 21 -12.61 -8.68 0.06
C GLU A 21 -11.48 -8.63 1.11
N ALA A 22 -10.40 -9.39 0.91
CA ALA A 22 -9.23 -9.37 1.79
C ALA A 22 -8.43 -8.07 1.71
N LEU A 23 -8.46 -7.38 0.57
CA LEU A 23 -7.78 -6.09 0.36
C LEU A 23 -8.55 -4.89 0.93
N VAL A 24 -9.78 -5.11 1.42
CA VAL A 24 -10.60 -4.04 1.99
C VAL A 24 -9.98 -3.54 3.29
N ARG A 25 -9.77 -2.23 3.36
CA ARG A 25 -9.23 -1.55 4.54
C ARG A 25 -10.36 -1.36 5.56
N ARG A 26 -10.42 -2.25 6.57
CA ARG A 26 -11.48 -2.26 7.60
C ARG A 26 -11.10 -1.54 8.89
N HIS A 27 -9.81 -1.42 9.18
CA HIS A 27 -9.33 -0.91 10.46
C HIS A 27 -9.01 0.58 10.37
N ARG A 28 -9.77 1.40 11.11
CA ARG A 28 -9.55 2.85 11.19
C ARG A 28 -8.32 3.15 12.04
N GLN A 29 -7.44 4.00 11.52
CA GLN A 29 -6.28 4.54 12.23
C GLN A 29 -6.40 6.06 12.31
N VAL A 30 -6.02 6.65 13.45
CA VAL A 30 -6.04 8.09 13.68
C VAL A 30 -4.68 8.53 14.19
N ILE A 31 -4.14 9.58 13.59
CA ILE A 31 -2.91 10.22 14.02
C ILE A 31 -3.19 11.69 14.30
N TYR A 32 -2.60 12.21 15.37
CA TYR A 32 -2.60 13.63 15.69
C TYR A 32 -1.27 14.21 15.27
N LEU A 33 -1.32 15.35 14.62
CA LEU A 33 -0.16 16.06 14.09
C LEU A 33 -0.25 17.50 14.55
N ASN A 34 0.89 18.09 14.88
CA ASN A 34 0.96 19.52 15.19
C ASN A 34 0.88 20.36 13.90
N ASP A 35 0.82 21.68 14.07
CA ASP A 35 0.67 22.61 12.94
C ASP A 35 1.85 22.56 11.97
N SER A 36 3.07 22.39 12.48
CA SER A 36 4.29 22.31 11.67
C SER A 36 4.33 21.02 10.83
N GLU A 37 3.97 19.89 11.43
CA GLU A 37 3.87 18.59 10.75
C GLU A 37 2.78 18.62 9.67
N MET A 38 1.63 19.22 9.99
CA MET A 38 0.55 19.40 9.03
C MET A 38 0.94 20.31 7.86
N ALA A 39 1.71 21.37 8.12
CA ALA A 39 2.23 22.24 7.08
C ALA A 39 3.21 21.51 6.16
N ALA A 40 4.14 20.72 6.72
CA ALA A 40 5.09 19.92 5.95
C ALA A 40 4.38 18.91 5.04
N ILE A 41 3.34 18.24 5.54
CA ILE A 41 2.56 17.29 4.74
C ILE A 41 1.81 17.97 3.60
N ARG A 42 1.24 19.15 3.84
CA ARG A 42 0.58 19.93 2.78
C ARG A 42 1.56 20.29 1.68
N GLN A 43 2.74 20.80 2.03
CA GLN A 43 3.80 21.12 1.06
C GLN A 43 4.25 19.88 0.28
N TYR A 44 4.39 18.73 0.94
CA TYR A 44 4.70 17.48 0.27
C TYR A 44 3.61 17.09 -0.74
N CYS A 45 2.33 17.12 -0.33
CA CYS A 45 1.21 16.79 -1.21
C CYS A 45 1.14 17.72 -2.43
N GLU A 46 1.40 19.02 -2.26
CA GLU A 46 1.43 20.00 -3.34
C GLU A 46 2.58 19.74 -4.31
N LYS A 47 3.79 19.51 -3.79
CA LYS A 47 5.00 19.29 -4.59
C LYS A 47 4.93 18.02 -5.44
N PHE A 48 4.41 16.93 -4.86
CA PHE A 48 4.38 15.61 -5.51
C PHE A 48 3.00 15.24 -6.06
N ARG A 49 2.02 16.17 -6.01
CA ARG A 49 0.65 15.99 -6.53
C ARG A 49 -0.04 14.75 -5.98
N VAL A 50 0.12 14.50 -4.67
CA VAL A 50 -0.49 13.35 -4.03
C VAL A 50 -1.98 13.58 -3.86
N GLY A 51 -2.81 12.72 -4.47
CA GLY A 51 -4.26 12.90 -4.50
C GLY A 51 -4.94 12.79 -3.13
N THR A 52 -4.44 11.95 -2.21
CA THR A 52 -5.01 11.84 -0.86
C THR A 52 -3.94 11.61 0.20
N LYS A 53 -4.08 12.27 1.36
CA LYS A 53 -3.16 12.11 2.50
C LYS A 53 -3.15 10.67 3.04
N ALA A 54 -4.30 9.99 2.99
CA ALA A 54 -4.40 8.60 3.44
C ALA A 54 -3.51 7.65 2.61
N VAL A 55 -3.38 7.90 1.30
CA VAL A 55 -2.47 7.13 0.44
C VAL A 55 -1.02 7.41 0.84
N LEU A 56 -0.64 8.68 1.01
CA LEU A 56 0.69 9.08 1.48
C LEU A 56 1.07 8.39 2.78
N PHE A 57 0.26 8.53 3.82
CA PHE A 57 0.56 7.95 5.14
C PHE A 57 0.70 6.43 5.05
N ARG A 58 -0.20 5.77 4.32
CA ARG A 58 -0.16 4.32 4.18
C ARG A 58 1.12 3.87 3.48
N GLU A 59 1.52 4.52 2.39
CA GLU A 59 2.71 4.13 1.64
C GLU A 59 3.96 4.35 2.47
N ALA A 60 4.14 5.52 3.06
CA ALA A 60 5.29 5.84 3.89
C ALA A 60 5.42 4.90 5.11
N ILE A 61 4.30 4.58 5.78
CA ILE A 61 4.31 3.69 6.95
C ILE A 61 4.58 2.25 6.52
N MET A 62 3.86 1.73 5.51
CA MET A 62 4.00 0.34 5.09
C MET A 62 5.37 0.06 4.48
N GLU A 63 5.94 1.00 3.72
CA GLU A 63 7.30 0.88 3.18
C GLU A 63 8.32 0.69 4.30
N LYS A 64 8.25 1.53 5.34
CA LYS A 64 9.14 1.41 6.49
C LYS A 64 8.92 0.11 7.28
N VAL A 65 7.67 -0.21 7.60
CA VAL A 65 7.32 -1.40 8.41
C VAL A 65 7.74 -2.69 7.70
N LEU A 66 7.42 -2.83 6.42
CA LEU A 66 7.79 -4.04 5.66
C LEU A 66 9.30 -4.17 5.55
N LYS A 67 10.01 -3.07 5.27
CA LYS A 67 11.47 -3.09 5.21
C LYS A 67 12.10 -3.51 6.55
N GLU A 68 11.63 -2.98 7.67
CA GLU A 68 12.15 -3.36 9.00
C GLU A 68 11.82 -4.81 9.38
N LEU A 69 10.68 -5.34 8.94
CA LEU A 69 10.31 -6.75 9.13
C LEU A 69 11.17 -7.67 8.27
N ASP A 70 11.44 -7.27 7.02
CA ASP A 70 12.33 -8.00 6.11
C ASP A 70 13.77 -7.95 6.61
N ASP A 71 14.23 -6.83 7.18
CA ASP A 71 15.61 -6.69 7.69
C ASP A 71 15.83 -7.47 9.00
N ASN A 72 14.78 -7.64 9.83
CA ASN A 72 14.85 -8.30 11.14
C ASN A 72 14.18 -9.69 11.17
N HIS A 73 14.01 -10.34 10.02
CA HIS A 73 13.48 -11.71 10.02
C HIS A 73 14.40 -12.61 10.86
N PRO A 74 13.85 -13.49 11.72
CA PRO A 74 14.66 -14.42 12.48
C PRO A 74 15.45 -15.27 11.49
N THR A 75 16.78 -15.11 11.51
CA THR A 75 17.66 -15.99 10.76
C THR A 75 17.54 -17.38 11.36
N LEU A 76 17.52 -18.40 10.50
CA LEU A 76 17.22 -19.80 10.86
C LEU A 76 18.29 -20.49 11.74
N PHE A 77 19.09 -19.71 12.46
CA PHE A 77 20.17 -20.14 13.33
C PHE A 77 20.14 -19.35 14.64
#